data_AF-M8B5C2-F1
#
_entry.id   AF-M8B5C2-F1
#
_cell.length_a   1.000
_cell.length_b   1.000
_cell.length_c   1.000
_cell.angle_alpha   90.00
_cell.angle_beta   90.00
_cell.angle_gamma   90.00
#
_symmetry.space_group_name_H-M   'P 1'
#
loop_
_entity.id
_entity.type
_entity.pdbx_description
1 polymer ?
#
loop_
_entity_poly.entity_id
_entity_poly.type
_entity_poly.pdbx_seq_one_letter_code
_entity_poly.pdbx_strand_id
1 'polypeptide(L)'
;MRSWLLILLQTFVATDDEKIAECCRGFGADVIMTSVSCQNGSERCCEALQKLRKHYDIVVNIQGDEPLIEPDIIDGVVMALQRAPDAVFSTAATALKPEDAFDTNRVKCVVDNQGYAIYFSRGLIPFNKSGKVNPHFPYLLHLGISGFDSKFLKIYPQLAPTPLQLEEDLEQLKVLENGYKMKACQSWLAPKQIPSKQHEPQLLLHQQKCSAHSP
;
A
#
# COMPACT_ATOMS: atom_id res chain seq x y z
N MET A 1 0.51 24.50 -18.94
CA MET A 1 0.15 23.11 -18.55
C MET A 1 1.11 22.68 -17.46
N ARG A 2 0.64 22.52 -16.22
CA ARG A 2 1.48 22.02 -15.12
C ARG A 2 1.58 20.51 -15.28
N SER A 3 2.72 20.05 -15.79
CA SER A 3 3.09 18.64 -15.78
C SER A 3 3.34 18.25 -14.33
N TRP A 4 2.58 17.30 -13.80
CA TRP A 4 2.82 16.74 -12.46
C TRP A 4 3.63 15.45 -12.67
N LEU A 5 4.95 15.55 -12.59
CA LEU A 5 5.82 14.39 -12.43
C LEU A 5 5.76 14.03 -10.95
N LEU A 6 5.19 12.87 -10.62
CA LEU A 6 5.25 12.36 -9.26
C LEU A 6 6.65 11.74 -9.09
N ILE A 7 7.48 12.37 -8.26
CA ILE A 7 8.81 11.85 -7.95
C ILE A 7 8.66 11.14 -6.60
N LEU A 8 8.85 9.83 -6.56
CA LEU A 8 9.23 9.15 -5.31
C LEU A 8 10.54 9.79 -4.86
N LEU A 9 10.46 10.68 -3.88
CA LEU A 9 11.58 11.54 -3.52
C LEU A 9 12.77 10.71 -3.02
N GLN A 10 12.51 9.72 -2.17
CA GLN A 10 13.50 8.81 -1.57
C GLN A 10 12.82 7.48 -1.21
N THR A 11 13.54 6.37 -1.40
CA THR A 11 13.09 5.02 -1.05
C THR A 11 14.02 4.45 0.02
N PHE A 12 13.44 3.85 1.05
CA PHE A 12 14.19 3.25 2.15
C PHE A 12 13.64 1.85 2.43
N VAL A 13 14.54 0.91 2.75
CA VAL A 13 14.15 -0.35 3.37
C VAL A 13 14.17 -0.15 4.88
N ALA A 14 13.02 -0.31 5.53
CA ALA A 14 12.91 -0.30 6.98
C ALA A 14 12.87 -1.74 7.50
N THR A 15 13.85 -2.13 8.31
CA THR A 15 13.96 -3.51 8.84
C THR A 15 14.52 -3.51 10.27
N ASP A 16 14.27 -4.55 11.03
CA ASP A 16 14.89 -4.82 12.34
C ASP A 16 15.96 -5.93 12.28
N ASP A 17 16.12 -6.59 11.12
CA ASP A 17 17.06 -7.68 10.92
C ASP A 17 18.31 -7.19 10.20
N GLU A 18 19.48 -7.35 10.84
CA GLU A 18 20.75 -6.93 10.27
C GLU A 18 21.12 -7.71 8.99
N LYS A 19 20.69 -8.97 8.85
CA LYS A 19 20.92 -9.76 7.63
C LYS A 19 20.16 -9.19 6.44
N ILE A 20 18.92 -8.74 6.67
CA ILE A 20 18.13 -8.04 5.65
C ILE A 20 18.81 -6.71 5.31
N ALA A 21 19.26 -5.98 6.33
CA ALA A 21 19.94 -4.71 6.16
C ALA A 21 21.23 -4.83 5.34
N GLU A 22 22.08 -5.80 5.65
CA GLU A 22 23.32 -6.09 4.92
C GLU A 22 23.05 -6.49 3.47
N CYS A 23 22.07 -7.35 3.24
CA CYS A 23 21.63 -7.74 1.89
C CYS A 23 21.20 -6.50 1.09
N CYS A 24 20.33 -5.65 1.67
CA CYS A 24 19.83 -4.44 1.03
C CYS A 24 20.92 -3.41 0.72
N ARG A 25 21.82 -3.17 1.67
CA ARG A 25 22.99 -2.31 1.43
C ARG A 25 23.90 -2.89 0.34
N GLY A 26 24.01 -4.22 0.25
CA GLY A 26 24.79 -4.91 -0.77
C GLY A 26 24.38 -4.61 -2.21
N PHE A 27 23.10 -4.31 -2.46
CA PHE A 27 22.61 -3.86 -3.77
C PHE A 27 22.36 -2.34 -3.85
N GLY A 28 22.83 -1.57 -2.87
CA GLY A 28 22.82 -0.10 -2.89
C GLY A 28 21.54 0.55 -2.38
N ALA A 29 20.66 -0.17 -1.69
CA ALA A 29 19.49 0.44 -1.07
C ALA A 29 19.84 1.17 0.23
N ASP A 30 19.17 2.30 0.47
CA ASP A 30 19.20 2.97 1.76
C ASP A 30 18.40 2.17 2.78
N VAL A 31 18.99 1.87 3.95
CA VAL A 31 18.37 1.06 4.99
C VAL A 31 18.23 1.85 6.28
N ILE A 32 17.05 1.77 6.90
CA ILE A 32 16.77 2.31 8.23
C ILE A 32 16.50 1.14 9.17
N MET A 33 17.38 0.97 10.16
CA MET A 33 17.11 0.02 11.23
C MET A 33 15.94 0.51 12.07
N THR A 34 14.98 -0.36 12.35
CA THR A 34 13.77 -0.12 13.16
C THR A 34 13.73 -1.11 14.31
N SER A 35 12.86 -0.85 15.30
CA SER A 35 12.75 -1.67 16.51
C SER A 35 11.99 -2.95 16.22
N VAL A 36 12.42 -4.05 16.85
CA VAL A 36 11.68 -5.32 16.92
C VAL A 36 10.33 -5.18 17.64
N SER A 37 10.11 -4.06 18.35
CA SER A 37 8.85 -3.78 19.03
C SER A 37 7.76 -3.24 18.11
N CYS A 38 8.08 -2.88 16.85
CA CYS A 38 7.08 -2.49 15.87
C CYS A 38 6.15 -3.68 15.58
N GLN A 39 4.87 -3.54 15.90
CA GLN A 39 3.92 -4.64 15.77
C GLN A 39 3.51 -4.89 14.33
N ASN A 40 3.70 -3.90 13.46
CA ASN A 40 3.20 -3.91 12.10
C ASN A 40 4.00 -2.97 11.18
N GLY A 41 3.71 -3.04 9.88
CA GLY A 41 4.38 -2.21 8.87
C GLY A 41 4.15 -0.71 9.08
N SER A 42 2.95 -0.32 9.50
CA SER A 42 2.59 1.08 9.72
C SER A 42 3.39 1.72 10.87
N GLU A 43 3.57 1.01 11.98
CA GLU A 43 4.45 1.44 13.09
C GLU A 43 5.91 1.53 12.66
N ARG A 44 6.37 0.55 11.87
CA ARG A 44 7.72 0.55 11.31
C ARG A 44 7.98 1.76 10.42
N CYS A 45 7.01 2.13 9.58
CA CYS A 45 7.06 3.35 8.77
C CYS A 45 7.11 4.62 9.65
N CYS A 46 6.32 4.69 10.73
CA CYS A 46 6.37 5.81 11.66
C CYS A 46 7.75 5.94 12.32
N GLU A 47 8.32 4.85 12.82
CA GLU A 47 9.65 4.86 13.45
C GLU A 47 10.74 5.27 12.43
N ALA A 48 10.68 4.71 11.22
CA ALA A 48 11.61 5.06 10.15
C ALA A 48 11.54 6.56 9.81
N LEU A 49 10.33 7.12 9.68
CA LEU A 49 10.12 8.55 9.46
C LEU A 49 10.72 9.41 10.58
N GLN A 50 10.56 9.00 11.84
CA GLN A 50 11.13 9.71 12.99
C GLN A 50 12.67 9.69 12.97
N LYS A 51 13.28 8.54 12.62
CA LYS A 51 14.74 8.39 12.51
C LYS A 51 15.35 9.20 11.39
N LEU A 52 14.65 9.38 10.27
CA LEU A 52 15.12 10.19 9.14
C LEU A 52 15.30 11.67 9.49
N ARG A 53 14.56 12.19 10.49
CA ARG A 53 14.57 13.62 10.87
C ARG A 53 14.36 14.58 9.69
N LYS A 54 13.69 14.12 8.64
CA LYS A 54 13.29 14.88 7.44
C LYS A 54 11.78 15.10 7.45
N HIS A 55 11.35 16.15 6.75
CA HIS A 55 9.94 16.42 6.55
C HIS A 55 9.47 15.82 5.23
N TYR A 56 8.44 14.98 5.31
CA TYR A 56 7.68 14.50 4.16
C TYR A 56 6.21 14.81 4.41
N ASP A 57 5.46 15.08 3.35
CA ASP A 57 4.00 15.25 3.44
C ASP A 57 3.32 13.89 3.42
N ILE A 58 3.77 13.01 2.53
CA ILE A 58 3.20 11.67 2.32
C ILE A 58 4.28 10.60 2.47
N VAL A 59 3.95 9.51 3.16
CA VAL A 59 4.78 8.30 3.25
C VAL A 59 4.01 7.15 2.64
N VAL A 60 4.64 6.40 1.73
CA VAL A 60 4.06 5.18 1.16
C VAL A 60 4.75 3.96 1.75
N ASN A 61 3.97 3.07 2.34
CA ASN A 61 4.39 1.75 2.78
C ASN A 61 4.15 0.75 1.64
N ILE A 62 5.23 0.11 1.18
CA ILE A 62 5.23 -0.98 0.20
C ILE A 62 5.74 -2.21 0.94
N GLN A 63 4.92 -3.26 1.01
CA GLN A 63 5.32 -4.49 1.71
C GLN A 63 6.40 -5.23 0.93
N GLY A 64 7.34 -5.84 1.66
CA GLY A 64 8.50 -6.53 1.06
C GLY A 64 8.15 -7.85 0.35
N ASP A 65 6.96 -8.37 0.57
CA ASP A 65 6.39 -9.56 -0.06
C ASP A 65 5.54 -9.26 -1.32
N GLU A 66 5.49 -7.99 -1.74
CA GLU A 66 4.82 -7.53 -2.98
C GLU A 66 5.85 -7.08 -4.05
N PRO A 67 6.71 -7.99 -4.57
CA PRO A 67 7.80 -7.63 -5.46
C PRO A 67 7.36 -7.17 -6.86
N LEU A 68 6.09 -7.34 -7.20
CA LEU A 68 5.53 -7.05 -8.53
C LEU A 68 4.58 -5.85 -8.53
N ILE A 69 4.64 -4.99 -7.51
CA ILE A 69 3.82 -3.78 -7.48
C ILE A 69 4.18 -2.85 -8.66
N GLU A 70 3.16 -2.47 -9.42
CA GLU A 70 3.33 -1.57 -10.55
C GLU A 70 3.57 -0.12 -10.05
N PRO A 71 4.54 0.62 -10.61
CA PRO A 71 4.79 2.01 -10.21
C PRO A 71 3.55 2.92 -10.28
N ASP A 72 2.69 2.71 -11.28
CA ASP A 72 1.45 3.47 -11.46
C ASP A 72 0.48 3.31 -10.27
N ILE A 73 0.56 2.20 -9.54
CA ILE A 73 -0.23 1.96 -8.32
C ILE A 73 0.29 2.85 -7.19
N ILE A 74 1.62 2.93 -7.03
CA ILE A 74 2.27 3.80 -6.05
C ILE A 74 1.86 5.25 -6.31
N ASP A 75 1.93 5.67 -7.57
CA ASP A 75 1.54 7.02 -7.97
C ASP A 75 0.07 7.29 -7.71
N GLY A 76 -0.80 6.33 -8.03
CA GLY A 76 -2.23 6.40 -7.79
C GLY A 76 -2.58 6.57 -6.32
N VAL A 77 -1.89 5.87 -5.42
CA VAL A 77 -2.06 5.99 -3.96
C VAL A 77 -1.71 7.40 -3.49
N VAL A 78 -0.55 7.92 -3.89
CA VAL A 78 -0.13 9.30 -3.52
C VAL A 78 -1.13 10.33 -4.05
N MET A 79 -1.52 10.23 -5.32
CA MET A 79 -2.47 11.16 -5.92
C MET A 79 -3.85 11.09 -5.26
N ALA A 80 -4.30 9.91 -4.83
CA ALA A 80 -5.58 9.76 -4.15
C ALA A 80 -5.62 10.53 -2.83
N LEU A 81 -4.53 10.51 -2.07
CA LEU A 81 -4.41 11.26 -0.83
C LEU A 81 -4.30 12.78 -1.10
N GLN A 82 -3.48 13.19 -2.07
CA GLN A 82 -3.34 14.61 -2.43
C GLN A 82 -4.66 15.25 -2.89
N ARG A 83 -5.53 14.47 -3.54
CA ARG A 83 -6.83 14.94 -4.05
C ARG A 83 -7.96 14.88 -3.01
N ALA A 84 -7.70 14.33 -1.83
CA ALA A 84 -8.67 14.20 -0.75
C ALA A 84 -8.10 14.78 0.55
N PRO A 85 -8.13 16.11 0.73
CA PRO A 85 -7.50 16.76 1.89
C PRO A 85 -8.15 16.42 3.23
N ASP A 86 -9.32 15.77 3.23
CA ASP A 86 -10.00 15.26 4.42
C ASP A 86 -9.68 13.78 4.71
N ALA A 87 -8.95 13.10 3.83
CA ALA A 87 -8.41 11.77 4.05
C ALA A 87 -7.00 11.85 4.63
N VAL A 88 -6.67 10.90 5.49
CA VAL A 88 -5.34 10.78 6.12
C VAL A 88 -4.58 9.54 5.64
N PHE A 89 -5.27 8.68 4.90
CA PHE A 89 -4.79 7.40 4.42
C PHE A 89 -5.30 7.16 3.01
N SER A 90 -4.53 6.43 2.22
CA SER A 90 -4.89 5.99 0.89
C SER A 90 -4.37 4.58 0.65
N THR A 91 -5.06 3.83 -0.20
CA THR A 91 -4.67 2.48 -0.61
C THR A 91 -5.13 2.25 -2.05
N ALA A 92 -4.78 1.09 -2.61
CA ALA A 92 -5.20 0.67 -3.93
C ALA A 92 -6.13 -0.53 -3.86
N ALA A 93 -7.05 -0.61 -4.82
CA ALA A 93 -7.85 -1.79 -5.06
C ALA A 93 -7.88 -2.14 -6.56
N THR A 94 -7.84 -3.43 -6.85
CA THR A 94 -7.98 -4.00 -8.20
C THR A 94 -9.28 -4.81 -8.32
N ALA A 95 -9.66 -5.19 -9.53
CA ALA A 95 -10.82 -6.06 -9.73
C ALA A 95 -10.53 -7.44 -9.12
N LEU A 96 -11.42 -7.92 -8.26
CA LEU A 96 -11.35 -9.27 -7.72
C LEU A 96 -11.87 -10.26 -8.77
N LYS A 97 -11.11 -11.35 -8.99
CA LYS A 97 -11.59 -12.43 -9.84
C LYS A 97 -12.65 -13.26 -9.11
N PRO A 98 -13.74 -13.69 -9.78
CA PRO A 98 -14.80 -14.45 -9.13
C PRO A 98 -14.32 -15.71 -8.41
N GLU A 99 -13.29 -16.38 -8.92
CA GLU A 99 -12.69 -17.57 -8.29
C GLU A 99 -12.01 -17.27 -6.94
N ASP A 100 -11.54 -16.03 -6.73
CA ASP A 100 -10.87 -15.59 -5.49
C ASP A 100 -11.89 -15.08 -4.44
N ALA A 101 -13.20 -15.11 -4.74
CA ALA A 101 -14.24 -14.46 -3.93
C ALA A 101 -14.25 -14.89 -2.45
N PHE A 102 -14.02 -16.18 -2.20
CA PHE A 102 -14.07 -16.78 -0.87
C PHE A 102 -12.69 -17.05 -0.26
N ASP A 103 -11.60 -16.67 -0.94
CA ASP A 103 -10.26 -16.76 -0.38
C ASP A 103 -10.08 -15.67 0.69
N THR A 104 -9.81 -16.10 1.93
CA THR A 104 -9.65 -15.22 3.09
C THR A 104 -8.31 -14.48 3.12
N ASN A 105 -7.35 -14.89 2.28
CA ASN A 105 -6.10 -14.16 2.08
C ASN A 105 -6.28 -12.99 1.10
N ARG A 106 -7.33 -13.03 0.27
CA ARG A 106 -7.72 -11.97 -0.67
C ARG A 106 -8.64 -10.99 0.05
N VAL A 107 -8.10 -9.90 0.60
CA VAL A 107 -8.91 -8.92 1.33
C VAL A 107 -9.81 -8.15 0.36
N LYS A 108 -11.12 -8.12 0.64
CA LYS A 108 -12.08 -7.35 -0.14
C LYS A 108 -12.21 -5.94 0.41
N CYS A 109 -12.52 -4.98 -0.46
CA CYS A 109 -12.83 -3.60 -0.09
C CYS A 109 -14.17 -3.18 -0.66
N VAL A 110 -14.91 -2.35 0.07
CA VAL A 110 -16.06 -1.62 -0.45
C VAL A 110 -15.84 -0.14 -0.28
N VAL A 111 -16.25 0.65 -1.28
CA VAL A 111 -16.05 2.10 -1.32
C VAL A 111 -17.36 2.82 -1.55
N ASP A 112 -17.42 4.09 -1.15
CA ASP A 112 -18.55 4.96 -1.48
C ASP A 112 -18.46 5.51 -2.92
N ASN A 113 -19.47 6.28 -3.33
CA ASN A 113 -19.53 6.88 -4.66
C ASN A 113 -18.42 7.92 -4.92
N GLN A 114 -17.70 8.35 -3.89
CA GLN A 114 -16.56 9.24 -3.97
C GLN A 114 -15.24 8.48 -3.86
N GLY A 115 -15.23 7.15 -3.74
CA GLY A 115 -14.02 6.33 -3.61
C GLY A 115 -13.36 6.40 -2.23
N TYR A 116 -14.08 6.79 -1.19
CA TYR A 116 -13.63 6.55 0.18
C TYR A 116 -13.94 5.11 0.58
N ALA A 117 -13.00 4.44 1.25
CA ALA A 117 -13.27 3.11 1.75
C ALA A 117 -14.35 3.15 2.83
N ILE A 118 -15.36 2.31 2.68
CA ILE A 118 -16.41 2.08 3.68
C ILE A 118 -15.97 0.96 4.62
N TYR A 119 -15.44 -0.15 4.08
CA TYR A 119 -15.04 -1.31 4.87
C TYR A 119 -14.07 -2.24 4.12
N PHE A 120 -13.32 -3.03 4.88
CA PHE A 120 -12.46 -4.11 4.40
C PHE A 120 -12.81 -5.40 5.11
N SER A 121 -12.76 -6.53 4.41
CA SER A 121 -13.06 -7.83 5.01
C SER A 121 -12.35 -8.97 4.30
N ARG A 122 -11.98 -9.99 5.06
CA ARG A 122 -11.59 -11.30 4.51
C ARG A 122 -12.80 -12.07 3.96
N GLY A 123 -14.01 -11.73 4.41
CA GLY A 123 -15.27 -12.22 3.85
C GLY A 123 -15.65 -11.54 2.53
N LEU A 124 -16.51 -12.19 1.74
CA LEU A 124 -17.01 -11.62 0.48
C LEU A 124 -17.94 -10.42 0.76
N ILE A 125 -17.50 -9.23 0.35
CA ILE A 125 -18.28 -7.99 0.44
C ILE A 125 -18.28 -7.23 -0.90
N PRO A 126 -19.40 -6.60 -1.30
CA PRO A 126 -20.71 -6.69 -0.64
C PRO A 126 -21.37 -8.05 -0.89
N PHE A 127 -22.02 -8.60 0.13
CA PHE A 127 -22.80 -9.81 -0.04
C PHE A 127 -24.16 -9.49 -0.66
N ASN A 128 -24.72 -10.43 -1.44
CA ASN A 128 -26.01 -10.24 -2.09
C ASN A 128 -27.03 -11.29 -1.63
N LYS A 129 -28.32 -10.98 -1.82
CA LYS A 129 -29.43 -11.82 -1.34
C LYS A 129 -29.45 -13.23 -1.96
N SER A 130 -28.82 -13.44 -3.11
CA SER A 130 -28.79 -14.75 -3.75
C SER A 130 -27.85 -15.74 -3.05
N GLY A 131 -26.95 -15.24 -2.19
CA GLY A 131 -25.92 -16.06 -1.54
C GLY A 131 -24.83 -16.56 -2.51
N LYS A 132 -24.80 -16.05 -3.74
CA LYS A 132 -23.86 -16.46 -4.78
C LYS A 132 -23.00 -15.28 -5.23
N VAL A 133 -21.78 -15.55 -5.68
CA VAL A 133 -20.92 -14.53 -6.32
C VAL A 133 -21.60 -14.05 -7.60
N ASN A 134 -21.75 -12.73 -7.76
CA ASN A 134 -22.22 -12.15 -9.02
C ASN A 134 -21.02 -11.84 -9.92
N PRO A 135 -20.78 -12.59 -11.02
CA PRO A 135 -19.60 -12.38 -11.87
C PRO A 135 -19.62 -11.03 -12.61
N HIS A 136 -20.76 -10.34 -12.65
CA HIS A 136 -20.90 -9.03 -13.29
C HIS A 136 -20.76 -7.86 -12.31
N PHE A 137 -20.70 -8.13 -10.99
CA PHE A 137 -20.46 -7.09 -10.00
C PHE A 137 -18.95 -6.83 -9.86
N PRO A 138 -18.49 -5.56 -9.85
CA PRO A 138 -17.07 -5.24 -9.76
C PRO A 138 -16.58 -5.33 -8.31
N TYR A 139 -16.44 -6.54 -7.79
CA TYR A 139 -15.83 -6.78 -6.48
C TYR A 139 -14.40 -6.22 -6.45
N LEU A 140 -14.01 -5.59 -5.35
CA LEU A 140 -12.70 -4.98 -5.19
C LEU A 140 -11.79 -5.87 -4.34
N LEU A 141 -10.60 -6.16 -4.86
CA LEU A 141 -9.47 -6.75 -4.12
C LEU A 141 -8.59 -5.61 -3.62
N HIS A 142 -8.41 -5.49 -2.31
CA HIS A 142 -7.46 -4.57 -1.70
C HIS A 142 -6.02 -5.03 -2.00
N LEU A 143 -5.15 -4.08 -2.34
CA LEU A 143 -3.71 -4.29 -2.51
C LEU A 143 -2.99 -3.78 -1.25
N GLY A 144 -2.01 -4.54 -0.76
CA GLY A 144 -1.26 -4.26 0.49
C GLY A 144 -0.36 -3.03 0.47
N ILE A 145 -0.70 -1.98 -0.28
CA ILE A 145 -0.02 -0.69 -0.32
C ILE A 145 -0.79 0.36 0.46
N SER A 146 -0.07 1.18 1.22
CA SER A 146 -0.67 2.21 2.06
C SER A 146 0.07 3.54 1.91
N GLY A 147 -0.63 4.61 1.55
CA GLY A 147 -0.14 5.97 1.57
C GLY A 147 -0.70 6.73 2.77
N PHE A 148 0.16 7.34 3.58
CA PHE A 148 -0.20 8.06 4.79
C PHE A 148 0.10 9.54 4.66
N ASP A 149 -0.79 10.38 5.20
CA ASP A 149 -0.38 11.72 5.61
C ASP A 149 0.62 11.58 6.76
N SER A 150 1.74 12.28 6.67
CA SER A 150 2.86 12.09 7.60
C SER A 150 2.56 12.59 9.01
N LYS A 151 1.56 13.49 9.19
CA LYS A 151 1.10 13.90 10.52
C LYS A 151 0.24 12.80 11.13
N PHE A 152 -0.66 12.22 10.34
CA PHE A 152 -1.46 11.07 10.77
C PHE A 152 -0.61 9.83 11.06
N LEU A 153 0.42 9.54 10.26
CA LEU A 153 1.33 8.42 10.51
C LEU A 153 1.96 8.46 11.91
N LYS A 154 2.20 9.67 12.45
CA LYS A 154 2.71 9.86 13.82
C LYS A 154 1.66 9.63 14.91
N ILE A 155 0.38 9.75 14.55
CA ILE A 155 -0.76 9.51 15.43
C ILE A 155 -1.08 8.00 15.46
N TYR A 156 -0.93 7.29 14.34
CA TYR A 156 -1.35 5.89 14.20
C TYR A 156 -0.84 4.93 15.30
N PRO A 157 0.44 4.96 15.73
CA PRO A 157 0.93 4.10 16.81
C PRO A 157 0.32 4.41 18.18
N GLN A 158 -0.28 5.60 18.35
CA GLN A 158 -0.91 6.03 19.60
C GLN A 158 -2.38 5.60 19.67
N LEU A 159 -2.97 5.16 18.55
CA LEU A 159 -4.32 4.62 18.52
C LEU A 159 -4.32 3.21 19.11
N ALA A 160 -5.21 2.98 20.08
CA ALA A 160 -5.43 1.66 20.64
C ALA A 160 -5.92 0.68 19.56
N PRO A 161 -5.59 -0.61 19.67
CA PRO A 161 -6.19 -1.63 18.82
C PRO A 161 -7.72 -1.60 18.91
N THR A 162 -8.39 -1.86 17.80
CA THR A 162 -9.85 -1.75 17.69
C THR A 162 -10.50 -3.11 17.40
N PRO A 163 -11.78 -3.31 17.76
CA PRO A 163 -12.44 -4.62 17.62
C PRO A 163 -12.40 -5.20 16.20
N LEU A 164 -12.71 -4.42 15.15
CA LEU A 164 -12.72 -4.95 13.78
C LEU A 164 -11.30 -5.20 13.27
N GLN A 165 -10.33 -4.35 13.62
CA GLN A 165 -8.91 -4.58 13.33
C GLN A 165 -8.45 -5.93 13.89
N LEU A 166 -8.80 -6.25 15.13
CA LEU A 166 -8.37 -7.48 15.80
C LEU A 166 -9.11 -8.71 15.26
N GLU A 167 -10.41 -8.60 14.98
CA GLU A 167 -11.22 -9.71 14.46
C GLU A 167 -10.84 -10.08 13.02
N GLU A 168 -10.67 -9.09 12.14
CA GLU A 168 -10.30 -9.33 10.74
C GLU A 168 -8.79 -9.44 10.55
N ASP A 169 -7.97 -9.10 11.55
CA ASP A 169 -6.52 -8.98 11.44
C ASP A 169 -6.12 -8.08 10.25
N LEU A 170 -6.64 -6.85 10.23
CA LEU A 170 -6.47 -5.85 9.17
C LEU A 170 -6.15 -4.46 9.76
N GLU A 171 -4.91 -4.00 9.62
CA GLU A 171 -4.39 -2.73 10.17
C GLU A 171 -5.24 -1.50 9.79
N GLN A 172 -5.69 -1.44 8.53
CA GLN A 172 -6.45 -0.30 8.01
C GLN A 172 -7.83 -0.14 8.69
N LEU A 173 -8.38 -1.19 9.31
CA LEU A 173 -9.63 -1.05 10.06
C LEU A 173 -9.46 -0.19 11.31
N LYS A 174 -8.27 -0.16 11.92
CA LYS A 174 -7.96 0.77 13.03
C LYS A 174 -8.14 2.22 12.62
N VAL A 175 -7.81 2.56 11.37
CA VAL A 175 -8.00 3.91 10.82
C VAL A 175 -9.48 4.22 10.68
N LEU A 176 -10.27 3.30 10.09
CA LEU A 176 -11.72 3.48 9.89
C LEU A 176 -12.50 3.55 11.22
N GLU A 177 -12.21 2.66 12.18
CA GLU A 177 -12.90 2.59 13.47
C GLU A 177 -12.67 3.84 14.34
N ASN A 178 -11.51 4.49 14.18
CA ASN A 178 -11.23 5.77 14.84
C ASN A 178 -11.83 6.98 14.08
N GLY A 179 -12.65 6.76 13.05
CA GLY A 179 -13.40 7.80 12.34
C GLY A 179 -12.58 8.56 11.29
N TYR A 180 -11.37 8.11 10.99
CA TYR A 180 -10.55 8.71 9.95
C TYR A 180 -10.99 8.23 8.57
N LYS A 181 -10.90 9.13 7.58
CA LYS A 181 -11.24 8.82 6.20
C LYS A 181 -10.03 8.32 5.44
N MET A 182 -10.29 7.42 4.49
CA MET A 182 -9.27 6.94 3.57
C MET A 182 -9.78 6.81 2.15
N LYS A 183 -8.90 7.03 1.18
CA LYS A 183 -9.19 6.90 -0.24
C LYS A 183 -8.68 5.60 -0.81
N ALA A 184 -9.52 4.87 -1.52
CA ALA A 184 -9.08 3.74 -2.33
C ALA A 184 -8.96 4.21 -3.78
N CYS A 185 -7.74 4.20 -4.34
CA CYS A 185 -7.55 4.34 -5.77
C CYS A 185 -7.87 3.01 -6.46
N GLN A 186 -8.69 3.05 -7.51
CA GLN A 186 -9.01 1.85 -8.28
C GLN A 186 -8.00 1.75 -9.43
N SER A 187 -7.25 0.65 -9.51
CA SER A 187 -6.12 0.49 -10.43
C SER A 187 -6.50 0.63 -11.91
N TRP A 188 -7.74 0.32 -12.29
CA TRP A 188 -8.24 0.51 -13.66
C TRP A 188 -8.81 1.91 -13.94
N LEU A 189 -8.95 2.76 -12.91
CA LEU A 189 -9.30 4.18 -13.04
C LEU A 189 -8.07 5.09 -12.99
N ALA A 190 -6.87 4.55 -12.70
CA ALA A 190 -5.63 5.25 -12.98
C ALA A 190 -5.64 5.62 -14.48
N PRO A 191 -5.54 6.91 -14.85
CA PRO A 191 -5.65 7.30 -16.25
C PRO A 191 -4.54 6.61 -17.04
N LYS A 192 -4.89 5.73 -18.00
CA LYS A 192 -3.95 5.20 -19.01
C LYS A 192 -3.49 6.26 -20.01
N GLN A 193 -3.33 7.52 -19.59
CA GLN A 193 -2.84 8.61 -20.41
C GLN A 193 -1.41 8.96 -20.01
N ILE A 194 -0.46 8.17 -20.51
CA ILE A 194 0.87 8.68 -20.84
C ILE A 194 0.77 9.24 -22.27
N PRO A 195 0.88 10.55 -22.52
CA PRO A 195 1.00 11.04 -23.88
C PRO A 195 2.34 10.56 -24.44
N SER A 196 2.27 9.93 -25.62
CA SER A 196 3.41 9.51 -26.42
C SER A 196 4.46 10.63 -26.59
N LYS A 197 5.70 10.40 -26.14
CA LYS A 197 6.88 10.14 -27.00
C LYS A 197 8.19 10.31 -26.22
N GLN A 198 9.07 9.33 -26.43
CA GLN A 198 10.54 9.39 -26.41
C GLN A 198 11.18 10.11 -25.21
N HIS A 199 11.70 9.34 -24.27
CA HIS A 199 13.12 9.36 -23.84
C HIS A 199 13.33 8.24 -22.81
N GLU A 200 14.14 7.25 -23.17
CA GLU A 200 14.83 6.37 -22.21
C GLU A 200 15.68 7.24 -21.25
N PRO A 201 15.84 6.87 -19.95
CA PRO A 201 16.65 5.72 -19.57
C PRO A 201 16.09 4.81 -18.46
N GLN A 202 16.21 3.50 -18.70
CA GLN A 202 16.76 2.45 -17.82
C GLN A 202 16.61 2.59 -16.29
N LEU A 203 15.81 1.71 -15.67
CA LEU A 203 16.30 0.72 -14.70
C LEU A 203 15.25 -0.39 -14.50
N LEU A 204 15.45 -1.53 -15.14
CA LEU A 204 14.73 -2.78 -14.93
C LEU A 204 15.74 -3.75 -14.32
N LEU A 205 15.66 -3.99 -13.02
CA LEU A 205 16.42 -5.06 -12.37
C LEU A 205 15.61 -6.35 -12.49
N HIS A 206 15.80 -7.06 -13.61
CA HIS A 206 15.38 -8.45 -13.77
C HIS A 206 16.55 -9.37 -13.39
N GLN A 207 16.28 -10.32 -12.52
CA GLN A 207 17.20 -11.38 -12.10
C GLN A 207 17.63 -12.26 -13.30
N GLN A 208 18.91 -12.65 -13.36
CA GLN A 208 19.34 -13.89 -13.99
C GLN A 208 20.28 -14.68 -13.08
N LYS A 209 19.72 -15.78 -12.55
CA LYS A 209 20.31 -17.10 -12.25
C LYS A 209 21.82 -17.19 -11.98
N CYS A 210 22.19 -17.42 -10.72
CA CYS A 210 23.41 -18.14 -10.39
C CYS A 210 23.21 -19.64 -10.67
N SER A 211 23.83 -20.15 -11.73
CA SER A 211 24.13 -21.58 -11.86
C SER A 211 25.45 -21.87 -11.13
N ALA A 212 25.37 -22.74 -10.13
CA ALA A 212 26.51 -23.38 -9.46
C ALA A 212 27.51 -23.92 -10.49
N HIS A 213 28.82 -23.87 -10.18
CA HIS A 213 29.80 -24.93 -10.44
C HIS A 213 31.03 -24.66 -9.54
N SER A 214 31.28 -25.59 -8.61
CA SER A 214 32.52 -25.69 -7.83
C SER A 214 33.71 -26.07 -8.72
N PRO A 215 34.92 -25.90 -8.18
CA PRO A 215 35.80 -27.06 -8.02
C PRO A 215 35.93 -27.51 -6.57
#